data_AF-A0A1J4MJQ7-F1
#
_entry.id   AF-A0A1J4MJQ7-F1
#
_cell.length_a   1.000
_cell.length_b   1.000
_cell.length_c   1.000
_cell.angle_alpha   90.00
_cell.angle_beta   90.00
_cell.angle_gamma   90.00
#
_symmetry.space_group_name_H-M   'P 1'
#
loop_
_entity.id
_entity.type
_entity.pdbx_description
1 polymer ?
#
loop_
_entity_poly.entity_id
_entity_poly.type
_entity_poly.pdbx_seq_one_letter_code
_entity_poly.pdbx_strand_id
1 'polypeptide(L)'
;MAIKLSRRRTLRKVSRRTKSNKHKYVDLEKQIRDRNLRSVWDNKKTINQNFKVSYHPEVILNTLPPAFQDNSIPERLGEREQIIMKRLYTKYKENTDLMAKDIKLNPYQWNSNQCSKKLKIYMRMSDITNNKL
;
A
#
# COMPACT_ATOMS: atom_id res chain seq x y z
N MET A 1 -56.03 -68.35 -17.65
CA MET A 1 -55.77 -66.92 -17.34
C MET A 1 -54.45 -66.53 -17.98
N ALA A 2 -54.43 -65.59 -18.93
CA ALA A 2 -53.20 -65.14 -19.58
C ALA A 2 -52.79 -63.77 -19.02
N ILE A 3 -51.60 -63.70 -18.40
CA ILE A 3 -51.03 -62.45 -17.90
C ILE A 3 -50.58 -61.63 -19.11
N LYS A 4 -51.27 -60.51 -19.38
CA LYS A 4 -50.88 -59.57 -20.43
C LYS A 4 -49.51 -58.99 -20.05
N LEU A 5 -48.45 -59.41 -20.74
CA LEU A 5 -47.10 -58.85 -20.59
C LEU A 5 -47.15 -57.37 -20.99
N SER A 6 -47.27 -56.48 -20.00
CA SER A 6 -47.23 -55.05 -20.24
C SER A 6 -45.80 -54.68 -20.64
N ARG A 7 -45.64 -54.04 -21.81
CA ARG A 7 -44.35 -53.53 -22.28
C ARG A 7 -43.77 -52.60 -21.21
N ARG A 8 -42.67 -53.01 -20.55
CA ARG A 8 -41.93 -52.13 -19.64
C ARG A 8 -41.45 -50.92 -20.42
N ARG A 9 -41.98 -49.74 -20.09
CA ARG A 9 -41.49 -48.46 -20.65
C ARG A 9 -40.08 -48.23 -20.11
N THR A 10 -39.08 -48.32 -20.98
CA THR A 10 -37.71 -47.91 -20.64
C THR A 10 -37.66 -46.38 -20.64
N LEU A 11 -37.37 -45.79 -19.49
CA LEU A 11 -37.21 -44.33 -19.38
C LEU A 11 -35.95 -43.93 -20.15
N ARG A 12 -36.10 -43.20 -21.26
CA ARG A 12 -34.96 -42.63 -21.99
C ARG A 12 -34.31 -41.53 -21.13
N LYS A 13 -32.99 -41.63 -20.96
CA LYS A 13 -32.20 -40.63 -20.22
C LYS A 13 -32.19 -39.32 -21.00
N VAL A 14 -32.84 -38.29 -20.48
CA VAL A 14 -32.86 -36.95 -21.09
C VAL A 14 -31.54 -36.25 -20.77
N SER A 15 -30.68 -36.02 -21.76
CA SER A 15 -29.49 -35.17 -21.56
C SER A 15 -29.88 -33.70 -21.74
N ARG A 16 -29.75 -32.90 -20.69
CA ARG A 16 -29.88 -31.44 -20.80
C ARG A 16 -28.54 -30.90 -21.30
N ARG A 17 -28.48 -30.38 -22.53
CA ARG A 17 -27.36 -29.50 -22.91
C ARG A 17 -27.51 -28.19 -22.15
N THR A 18 -26.46 -27.76 -21.46
CA THR A 18 -26.41 -26.38 -20.95
C THR A 18 -26.53 -25.44 -22.14
N LYS A 19 -27.37 -24.41 -22.01
CA LYS A 19 -27.42 -23.37 -23.04
C LYS A 19 -26.00 -22.84 -23.20
N SER A 20 -25.45 -22.85 -24.41
CA SER A 20 -24.17 -22.20 -24.64
C SER A 20 -24.35 -20.74 -24.20
N ASN A 21 -23.54 -20.27 -23.26
CA ASN A 21 -23.36 -18.85 -23.04
C ASN A 21 -22.75 -18.29 -24.33
N LYS A 22 -23.58 -18.09 -25.36
CA LYS A 22 -23.24 -17.19 -26.45
C LYS A 22 -23.06 -15.87 -25.75
N HIS A 23 -21.78 -15.51 -25.54
CA HIS A 23 -21.36 -14.28 -24.92
C HIS A 23 -22.22 -13.18 -25.54
N LYS A 24 -23.19 -12.67 -24.78
CA LYS A 24 -23.81 -11.40 -25.13
C LYS A 24 -22.62 -10.47 -25.26
N TYR A 25 -22.47 -9.82 -26.41
CA TYR A 25 -21.48 -8.78 -26.59
C TYR A 25 -21.79 -7.74 -25.51
N VAL A 26 -21.11 -7.85 -24.38
CA VAL A 26 -21.19 -6.89 -23.31
C VAL A 26 -20.36 -5.73 -23.80
N ASP A 27 -20.98 -4.57 -24.00
CA ASP A 27 -20.26 -3.33 -24.30
C ASP A 27 -19.32 -3.03 -23.13
N LEU A 28 -18.07 -3.50 -23.21
CA LEU A 28 -17.08 -3.39 -22.13
C LEU A 28 -16.77 -1.94 -21.83
N GLU A 29 -16.80 -1.07 -22.84
CA GLU A 29 -16.68 0.39 -22.68
C GLU A 29 -17.66 0.96 -21.64
N LYS A 30 -18.92 0.52 -21.66
CA LYS A 30 -19.94 1.02 -20.70
C LYS A 30 -19.69 0.51 -19.28
N GLN A 31 -18.97 -0.60 -19.12
CA GLN A 31 -18.65 -1.19 -17.83
C GLN A 31 -17.38 -0.60 -17.19
N ILE A 32 -16.48 -0.02 -17.97
CA ILE A 32 -15.25 0.59 -17.48
C ILE A 32 -15.60 1.84 -16.66
N ARG A 33 -15.33 1.84 -15.36
CA ARG A 33 -15.60 3.00 -14.48
C ARG A 33 -14.65 4.16 -14.69
N ASP A 34 -13.39 3.88 -15.00
CA ASP A 34 -12.36 4.89 -15.19
C ASP A 34 -12.59 5.69 -16.47
N ARG A 35 -12.77 7.01 -16.32
CA ARG A 35 -13.04 7.92 -17.45
C ARG A 35 -11.91 7.90 -18.48
N ASN A 36 -10.66 7.91 -18.03
CA ASN A 36 -9.49 7.95 -18.91
C ASN A 36 -9.36 6.65 -19.70
N LEU A 37 -9.51 5.50 -19.03
CA LEU A 37 -9.46 4.20 -19.70
C LEU A 37 -10.61 4.03 -20.71
N ARG A 38 -11.82 4.50 -20.35
CA ARG A 38 -12.99 4.46 -21.24
C ARG A 38 -12.76 5.26 -22.53
N SER A 39 -12.11 6.42 -22.46
CA SER A 39 -11.88 7.29 -23.62
C SER A 39 -10.95 6.68 -24.69
N VAL A 40 -10.08 5.77 -24.29
CA VAL A 40 -9.09 5.12 -25.18
C VAL A 40 -9.53 3.70 -25.57
N TRP A 41 -10.60 3.19 -24.96
CA TRP A 41 -11.04 1.80 -25.14
C TRP A 41 -11.75 1.56 -26.48
N ASP A 42 -11.38 0.47 -27.16
CA ASP A 42 -12.03 0.03 -28.41
C ASP A 42 -12.65 -1.36 -28.22
N ASN A 43 -13.97 -1.48 -28.37
CA ASN A 43 -14.69 -2.75 -28.23
C ASN A 43 -14.41 -3.75 -29.36
N LYS A 44 -13.82 -3.30 -30.48
CA LYS A 44 -13.43 -4.19 -31.60
C LYS A 44 -12.12 -4.93 -31.33
N LYS A 45 -11.31 -4.44 -30.39
CA LYS A 45 -10.02 -5.01 -30.03
C LYS A 45 -10.16 -5.98 -28.86
N THR A 46 -9.24 -6.94 -28.78
CA THR A 46 -9.13 -7.79 -27.59
C THR A 46 -8.60 -6.99 -26.41
N ILE A 47 -8.89 -7.46 -25.20
CA ILE A 47 -8.41 -6.83 -23.96
C ILE A 47 -6.89 -6.58 -24.00
N ASN A 48 -6.12 -7.58 -24.44
CA ASN A 48 -4.65 -7.47 -24.53
C ASN A 48 -4.19 -6.44 -25.56
N GLN A 49 -4.93 -6.27 -26.67
CA GLN A 49 -4.61 -5.24 -27.68
C GLN A 49 -4.89 -3.84 -27.14
N ASN A 50 -5.98 -3.65 -26.40
CA ASN A 50 -6.27 -2.37 -25.75
C ASN A 50 -5.23 -2.04 -24.69
N PHE A 51 -4.84 -3.00 -23.85
CA PHE A 51 -3.80 -2.76 -22.86
C PHE A 51 -2.46 -2.37 -23.50
N LYS A 52 -2.04 -2.97 -24.61
CA LYS A 52 -0.81 -2.56 -25.30
C LYS A 52 -0.82 -1.10 -25.77
N VAL A 53 -1.98 -0.57 -26.14
CA VAL A 53 -2.14 0.83 -26.59
C VAL A 53 -2.26 1.77 -25.38
N SER A 54 -2.93 1.35 -24.31
CA SER A 54 -3.16 2.20 -23.14
C SER A 54 -2.00 2.23 -22.15
N TYR A 55 -1.17 1.19 -22.08
CA TYR A 55 -0.01 1.10 -21.18
C TYR A 55 1.23 1.77 -21.81
N HIS A 56 1.17 3.08 -22.01
CA HIS A 56 2.40 3.85 -22.26
C HIS A 56 3.06 4.17 -20.92
N PRO A 57 4.25 3.61 -20.62
CA PRO A 57 4.92 3.82 -19.33
C PRO A 57 5.21 5.30 -19.05
N GLU A 58 5.38 6.10 -20.11
CA GLU A 58 5.56 7.55 -20.04
C GLU A 58 4.37 8.28 -19.40
N VAL A 59 3.14 7.89 -19.75
CA VAL A 59 1.92 8.48 -19.19
C VAL A 59 1.79 8.12 -17.71
N ILE A 60 2.16 6.89 -17.35
CA ILE A 60 2.17 6.45 -15.96
C ILE A 60 3.19 7.29 -15.17
N LEU A 61 4.43 7.39 -15.64
CA LEU A 61 5.48 8.18 -14.98
C LEU A 61 5.11 9.67 -14.82
N ASN A 62 4.40 10.25 -15.79
CA ASN A 62 3.95 11.65 -15.73
C ASN A 62 2.73 11.88 -14.83
N THR A 63 1.94 10.84 -14.56
CA THR A 63 0.75 10.90 -13.70
C THR A 63 1.04 10.43 -12.28
N LEU A 64 2.20 9.79 -12.04
CA LEU A 64 2.65 9.50 -10.70
C LEU A 64 2.81 10.81 -9.93
N PRO A 65 2.29 10.89 -8.69
CA PRO A 65 2.59 12.03 -7.85
C PRO A 65 4.11 12.16 -7.69
N PRO A 66 4.65 13.39 -7.60
CA PRO A 66 6.05 13.58 -7.25
C PRO A 66 6.33 12.82 -5.96
N ALA A 67 7.52 12.20 -5.86
CA ALA A 67 7.89 11.32 -4.76
C ALA A 67 7.35 11.87 -3.43
N PHE A 68 6.51 11.08 -2.76
CA PHE A 68 5.98 11.46 -1.47
C PHE A 68 7.18 11.78 -0.59
N GLN A 69 7.35 13.06 -0.25
CA GLN A 69 8.19 13.40 0.88
C GLN A 69 7.49 12.75 2.05
N ASP A 70 8.09 11.70 2.62
CA ASP A 70 7.66 11.12 3.89
C ASP A 70 7.74 12.23 4.94
N ASN A 71 6.68 13.04 4.98
CA ASN A 71 6.37 13.99 6.02
C ASN A 71 5.79 13.23 7.21
N SER A 72 6.12 11.94 7.38
CA SER A 72 5.93 11.21 8.61
C SER A 72 6.64 12.02 9.68
N ILE A 73 5.83 12.81 10.37
CA ILE A 73 6.21 13.81 11.36
C ILE A 73 7.25 13.15 12.27
N PRO A 74 8.39 13.80 12.56
CA PRO A 74 9.15 13.35 13.71
C PRO A 74 8.24 13.52 14.93
N GLU A 75 7.82 12.40 15.51
CA GLU A 75 7.27 12.32 16.85
C GLU A 75 8.11 13.24 17.74
N ARG A 76 7.53 14.37 18.16
CA ARG A 76 8.17 15.25 19.13
C ARG A 76 8.65 14.36 20.28
N LEU A 77 9.90 14.54 20.74
CA LEU A 77 10.33 13.86 21.96
C LEU A 77 9.37 14.23 23.09
N GLY A 78 8.99 13.25 23.91
CA GLY A 78 8.23 13.54 25.12
C GLY A 78 9.03 14.44 26.06
N GLU A 79 8.36 15.22 26.91
CA GLU A 79 9.02 16.18 27.81
C GLU A 79 10.12 15.54 28.68
N ARG A 80 9.85 14.35 29.24
CA ARG A 80 10.83 13.60 30.04
C ARG A 80 12.05 13.19 29.21
N GLU A 81 11.83 12.73 27.98
CA GLU A 81 12.89 12.34 27.07
C GLU A 81 13.76 13.55 26.67
N GLN A 82 13.15 14.73 26.50
CA GLN A 82 13.89 15.96 26.21
C GLN A 82 14.82 16.33 27.36
N ILE A 83 14.38 16.20 28.62
CA ILE A 83 15.23 16.50 29.78
C ILE A 83 16.41 15.53 29.85
N ILE A 84 16.14 14.23 29.62
CA ILE A 84 17.19 13.20 29.56
C ILE A 84 18.17 13.51 28.43
N MET A 85 17.67 13.78 27.22
CA MET A 85 18.50 14.06 26.06
C MET A 85 19.32 15.34 26.24
N LYS A 86 18.75 16.38 26.87
CA LYS A 86 19.48 17.59 27.24
C LYS A 86 20.66 17.26 28.15
N ARG A 87 20.46 16.45 29.18
CA ARG A 87 21.55 16.03 30.10
C ARG A 87 22.61 15.20 29.37
N LEU A 88 22.19 14.23 28.56
CA LEU A 88 23.12 13.42 27.76
C LEU A 88 23.92 14.28 26.79
N TYR A 89 23.27 15.21 26.09
CA TYR A 89 23.88 16.15 25.16
C TYR A 89 24.90 17.06 25.86
N THR A 90 24.57 17.60 27.03
CA THR A 90 25.52 18.43 27.80
C THR A 90 26.79 17.68 28.22
N LYS A 91 26.70 16.35 28.45
CA LYS A 91 27.84 15.54 28.90
C LYS A 91 28.66 14.96 27.75
N TYR A 92 28.02 14.44 26.71
CA TYR A 92 28.66 13.65 25.65
C TYR A 92 28.60 14.28 24.25
N LYS A 93 27.88 15.40 24.08
CA LYS A 93 27.68 16.12 22.81
C LYS A 93 27.09 15.21 21.72
N GLU A 94 27.90 14.70 20.80
CA GLU A 94 27.45 13.88 19.66
C GLU A 94 27.87 12.41 19.75
N ASN A 95 28.58 12.02 20.81
CA ASN A 95 29.08 10.65 20.96
C ASN A 95 27.98 9.69 21.43
N THR A 96 27.25 9.10 20.48
CA THR A 96 26.10 8.21 20.73
C THR A 96 26.44 6.96 21.52
N ASP A 97 27.65 6.42 21.36
CA ASP A 97 28.06 5.17 22.00
C ASP A 97 28.33 5.36 23.50
N LEU A 98 28.84 6.53 23.88
CA LEU A 98 29.05 6.88 25.28
C LEU A 98 27.72 7.20 25.98
N MET A 99 26.78 7.82 25.28
CA MET A 99 25.42 8.06 25.79
C MET A 99 24.67 6.76 26.08
N ALA A 100 24.80 5.76 25.20
CA ALA A 100 24.16 4.47 25.38
C ALA A 100 24.70 3.72 26.62
N LYS A 101 25.98 3.89 26.94
CA LYS A 101 26.64 3.23 28.08
C LYS A 101 26.36 3.89 29.43
N ASP A 102 25.90 5.15 29.48
CA ASP A 102 25.66 5.87 30.73
C ASP A 102 24.32 5.50 31.36
N ILE A 103 24.30 4.40 32.11
CA ILE A 103 23.11 3.84 32.78
C ILE A 103 22.44 4.86 33.71
N LYS A 104 23.20 5.79 34.31
CA LYS A 104 22.66 6.77 35.27
C LYS A 104 21.88 7.88 34.57
N LEU A 105 22.39 8.35 33.42
CA LEU A 105 21.74 9.40 32.64
C LEU A 105 20.77 8.87 31.59
N ASN A 106 20.85 7.58 31.24
CA ASN A 106 19.94 6.89 30.33
C ASN A 106 19.13 5.81 31.08
N PRO A 107 18.09 6.20 31.86
CA PRO A 107 17.29 5.25 32.63
C PRO A 107 16.59 4.21 31.76
N TYR A 108 16.27 4.57 30.52
CA TYR A 108 15.58 3.70 29.56
C TYR A 108 16.51 2.77 28.80
N GLN A 109 17.82 2.85 29.06
CA GLN A 109 18.83 1.98 28.44
C GLN A 109 18.76 1.97 26.91
N TRP A 110 18.56 3.14 26.30
CA TRP A 110 18.55 3.28 24.85
C TRP A 110 19.86 2.81 24.21
N ASN A 111 19.75 2.06 23.11
CA ASN A 111 20.89 1.67 22.31
C ASN A 111 21.44 2.86 21.49
N SER A 112 22.65 2.73 20.95
CA SER A 112 23.30 3.81 20.18
C SER A 112 22.44 4.31 18.99
N ASN A 113 21.72 3.40 18.33
CA ASN A 113 20.81 3.73 17.22
C ASN A 113 19.57 4.51 17.66
N GLN A 114 19.04 4.24 18.85
CA GLN A 114 17.92 4.99 19.43
C GLN A 114 18.40 6.37 19.88
N CYS A 115 19.57 6.44 20.52
CA CYS A 115 20.21 7.71 20.87
C CYS A 115 20.44 8.58 19.63
N SER A 116 20.94 8.02 18.53
CA SER A 116 21.18 8.78 17.29
C SER A 116 19.88 9.32 16.67
N LYS A 117 18.82 8.51 16.64
CA LYS A 117 17.49 8.94 16.17
C LYS A 117 16.92 10.07 17.04
N LYS A 118 16.97 9.91 18.36
CA LYS A 118 16.44 10.89 19.32
C LYS A 118 17.27 12.19 19.31
N LEU A 119 18.59 12.10 19.14
CA LEU A 119 19.48 13.26 19.03
C LEU A 119 19.18 14.06 17.75
N LYS A 120 18.97 13.40 16.61
CA LYS A 120 18.54 14.07 15.37
C LYS A 120 17.22 14.83 15.55
N ILE A 121 16.27 14.26 16.26
CA ILE A 121 15.01 14.94 16.58
C ILE A 121 15.26 16.12 17.51
N TYR A 122 16.10 15.97 18.54
CA TYR A 122 16.45 17.03 19.48
C TYR A 122 17.10 18.24 18.80
N MET A 123 18.07 18.02 17.90
CA MET A 123 18.71 19.08 17.12
C MET A 123 17.71 19.83 16.23
N ARG A 124 16.86 19.07 15.52
CA ARG A 124 15.80 19.66 14.70
C ARG A 124 14.83 20.49 15.53
N MET A 125 14.52 20.06 16.76
CA MET A 125 13.68 20.83 17.68
C MET A 125 14.36 22.11 18.16
N SER A 126 15.66 22.08 18.48
CA SER A 126 16.40 23.30 18.88
C SER A 126 16.48 24.33 17.75
N ASP A 127 16.65 23.89 16.51
CA ASP A 127 16.70 24.78 15.35
C ASP A 127 15.34 25.49 15.14
N ILE A 128 14.23 24.76 15.33
CA ILE A 128 12.88 25.33 15.23
C ILE A 128 12.63 26.37 16.34
N THR A 129 13.13 26.13 17.56
CA THR A 129 12.98 27.10 18.66
C THR A 129 13.81 28.36 18.42
N ASN A 130 15.01 28.23 17.84
CA ASN A 130 15.88 29.38 17.55
C ASN A 130 15.36 30.23 16.38
N ASN A 131 14.71 29.62 15.39
CA ASN A 131 14.17 30.32 14.22
C ASN A 131 12.78 30.95 14.45
N LYS A 132 12.22 30.81 15.65
CA LYS A 132 10.94 31.42 16.08
C LYS A 132 11.12 32.63 17.00
N LEU A 133 12.35 32.93 17.39
CA LEU A 133 12.74 34.15 18.09
C LEU A 133 13.21 35.17 17.07
#